data_AF-A0A662EBZ0-F1
#
_entry.id   AF-A0A662EBZ0-F1
#
_cell.length_a   1.000
_cell.length_b   1.000
_cell.length_c   1.000
_cell.angle_alpha   90.00
_cell.angle_beta   90.00
_cell.angle_gamma   90.00
#
_symmetry.space_group_name_H-M   'P 1'
#
loop_
_entity.id
_entity.type
_entity.pdbx_description
1 polymer ?
#
loop_
_entity_poly.entity_id
_entity_poly.type
_entity_poly.pdbx_seq_one_letter_code
_entity_poly.pdbx_strand_id
1 'polypeptide(L)'
;RSRTLTVRIFSRRPLDQIEHLHVDGDSHTSVALAQVIFHRRFSRTLKISPLHDPGALADRTDLEAALLIGDKVVTAEPDDLLFPYQMDLGEAWRDLVGLPFVFATWLAPAEADLGDLPHILSEVRKDNFSRIETLAGQWAKEHRWPREAALSYLRDLLVFDLGPPQLAAMRLFWKECAELGLIDGLKKVEILGSGV
;
A
#
# COMPACT_ATOMS: atom_id res chain seq x y z
N ARG A 1 12.01 7.43 0.18
CA ARG A 1 10.66 7.81 0.66
C ARG A 1 10.02 6.56 1.28
N SER A 2 9.28 6.65 2.37
CA SER A 2 8.86 5.47 3.15
C SER A 2 7.41 5.47 3.59
N ARG A 3 6.90 6.64 3.99
CA ARG A 3 5.54 6.80 4.46
C ARG A 3 4.62 6.66 3.25
N THR A 4 3.62 5.81 3.38
CA THR A 4 2.62 5.57 2.34
C THR A 4 1.41 6.47 2.52
N LEU A 5 1.12 6.88 3.75
CA LEU A 5 -0.06 7.63 4.18
C LEU A 5 -1.38 6.85 4.04
N THR A 6 -1.55 6.08 2.97
CA THR A 6 -2.82 5.46 2.57
C THR A 6 -2.87 3.95 2.77
N VAL A 7 -1.91 3.34 3.48
CA VAL A 7 -1.97 1.92 3.86
C VAL A 7 -1.62 1.78 5.33
N ARG A 8 -2.64 1.66 6.18
CA ARG A 8 -2.49 1.75 7.64
C ARG A 8 -3.27 0.68 8.38
N ILE A 9 -2.65 0.18 9.44
CA ILE A 9 -3.34 -0.60 10.49
C ILE A 9 -3.71 0.36 11.62
N PHE A 10 -4.96 0.27 12.06
CA PHE A 10 -5.52 0.93 13.23
C PHE A 10 -5.88 -0.15 14.26
N SER A 11 -5.45 0.01 15.50
CA SER A 11 -5.60 -1.02 16.53
C SER A 11 -6.03 -0.43 17.87
N ARG A 12 -6.94 -1.15 18.54
CA ARG A 12 -7.37 -0.86 19.92
C ARG A 12 -6.34 -1.31 20.96
N ARG A 13 -5.41 -2.17 20.58
CA ARG A 13 -4.37 -2.76 21.43
C ARG A 13 -2.98 -2.48 20.87
N PRO A 14 -1.92 -2.56 21.71
CA PRO A 14 -0.55 -2.52 21.21
C PRO A 14 -0.37 -3.48 20.04
N LEU A 15 0.33 -3.03 18.99
CA LEU A 15 0.44 -3.79 17.74
C LEU A 15 1.03 -5.18 17.97
N ASP A 16 1.97 -5.33 18.89
CA ASP A 16 2.58 -6.61 19.27
C ASP A 16 1.66 -7.56 20.05
N GLN A 17 0.41 -7.16 20.32
CA GLN A 17 -0.60 -7.94 21.03
C GLN A 17 -1.80 -8.34 20.16
N ILE A 18 -1.92 -7.83 18.94
CA ILE A 18 -3.07 -8.16 18.10
C ILE A 18 -2.98 -9.60 17.58
N GLU A 19 -4.14 -10.26 17.50
CA GLU A 19 -4.27 -11.59 16.92
C GLU A 19 -5.16 -11.57 15.66
N HIS A 20 -6.14 -10.67 15.63
CA HIS A 20 -7.13 -10.58 14.56
C HIS A 20 -7.02 -9.25 13.84
N LEU A 21 -6.74 -9.32 12.53
CA LEU A 21 -6.76 -8.15 11.65
C LEU A 21 -7.95 -8.23 10.70
N HIS A 22 -8.84 -7.26 10.80
CA HIS A 22 -9.92 -7.07 9.83
C HIS A 22 -9.40 -6.27 8.65
N VAL A 23 -9.67 -6.72 7.44
CA VAL A 23 -9.03 -6.16 6.25
C VAL A 23 -10.08 -5.72 5.24
N ASP A 24 -9.85 -4.58 4.63
CA ASP A 24 -10.59 -4.17 3.44
C ASP A 24 -10.37 -5.21 2.32
N GLY A 25 -11.46 -5.67 1.70
CA GLY A 25 -11.47 -6.80 0.77
C GLY A 25 -10.64 -6.56 -0.51
N ASP A 26 -10.37 -5.30 -0.83
CA ASP A 26 -9.74 -4.88 -2.08
C ASP A 26 -8.20 -4.93 -2.07
N SER A 27 -7.53 -5.41 -0.99
CA SER A 27 -6.07 -5.25 -0.86
C SER A 27 -5.26 -6.52 -0.57
N HIS A 28 -5.17 -7.44 -1.53
CA HIS A 28 -4.30 -8.62 -1.42
C HIS A 28 -2.84 -8.28 -1.07
N THR A 29 -2.25 -7.26 -1.70
CA THR A 29 -0.87 -6.83 -1.43
C THR A 29 -0.69 -6.33 0.00
N SER A 30 -1.59 -5.47 0.50
CA SER A 30 -1.45 -4.89 1.84
C SER A 30 -1.73 -5.92 2.94
N VAL A 31 -2.64 -6.85 2.70
CA VAL A 31 -2.92 -7.97 3.62
C VAL A 31 -1.71 -8.90 3.72
N ALA A 32 -1.06 -9.21 2.61
CA ALA A 32 0.18 -9.99 2.61
C ALA A 32 1.32 -9.23 3.30
N LEU A 33 1.47 -7.92 3.03
CA LEU A 33 2.46 -7.07 3.69
C LEU A 33 2.27 -7.02 5.21
N ALA A 34 1.04 -6.85 5.69
CA ALA A 34 0.73 -6.89 7.11
C ALA A 34 1.19 -8.22 7.72
N GLN A 35 0.85 -9.36 7.11
CA GLN A 35 1.26 -10.67 7.61
C GLN A 35 2.79 -10.83 7.66
N VAL A 36 3.52 -10.39 6.62
CA VAL A 36 4.99 -10.40 6.61
C VAL A 36 5.58 -9.54 7.74
N ILE A 37 5.11 -8.30 7.89
CA ILE A 37 5.59 -7.41 8.96
C ILE A 37 5.34 -8.02 10.34
N PHE A 38 4.15 -8.59 10.56
CA PHE A 38 3.80 -9.19 11.84
C PHE A 38 4.60 -10.44 12.17
N HIS A 39 4.85 -11.28 11.17
CA HIS A 39 5.70 -12.44 11.32
C HIS A 39 7.14 -12.01 11.67
N ARG A 40 7.71 -11.05 10.93
CA ARG A 40 9.12 -10.67 11.05
C ARG A 40 9.41 -9.80 12.27
N ARG A 41 8.53 -8.86 12.57
CA ARG A 41 8.73 -7.87 13.65
C ARG A 41 8.21 -8.36 14.99
N PHE A 42 7.10 -9.10 15.00
CA PHE A 42 6.41 -9.50 16.23
C PHE A 42 6.38 -11.02 16.45
N SER A 43 6.93 -11.83 15.54
CA SER A 43 6.84 -13.30 15.58
C SER A 43 5.40 -13.80 15.70
N ARG A 44 4.45 -13.09 15.07
CA ARG A 44 3.02 -13.40 15.12
C ARG A 44 2.46 -13.80 13.77
N THR A 45 1.48 -14.70 13.81
CA THR A 45 0.62 -15.04 12.66
C THR A 45 -0.75 -14.44 12.91
N LEU A 46 -1.18 -13.53 12.03
CA LEU A 46 -2.47 -12.87 12.14
C LEU A 46 -3.59 -13.77 11.62
N LYS A 47 -4.73 -13.77 12.31
CA LYS A 47 -6.01 -14.21 11.74
C LYS A 47 -6.56 -13.07 10.90
N ILE A 48 -6.88 -13.34 9.64
CA ILE A 48 -7.41 -12.34 8.71
C ILE A 48 -8.92 -12.54 8.57
N SER A 49 -9.70 -11.48 8.66
CA SER A 49 -11.13 -11.52 8.34
C SER A 49 -11.56 -10.31 7.52
N PRO A 50 -12.57 -10.45 6.66
CA PRO A 50 -13.06 -9.33 5.88
C PRO A 50 -13.66 -8.24 6.78
N LEU A 51 -13.48 -7.00 6.36
CA LEU A 51 -14.15 -5.83 6.90
C LEU A 51 -15.30 -5.46 5.96
N HIS A 52 -16.52 -5.89 6.32
CA HIS A 52 -17.70 -5.71 5.46
C HIS A 52 -18.18 -4.24 5.35
N ASP A 53 -17.86 -3.41 6.36
CA ASP A 53 -18.17 -1.98 6.34
C ASP A 53 -17.02 -1.18 6.99
N PRO A 54 -16.08 -0.66 6.19
CA PRO A 54 -14.98 0.17 6.68
C PRO A 54 -15.43 1.51 7.26
N GLY A 55 -16.64 2.00 6.93
CA GLY A 55 -17.17 3.27 7.43
C GLY A 55 -17.70 3.18 8.86
N ALA A 56 -18.00 1.98 9.34
CA ALA A 56 -18.62 1.72 10.64
C ALA A 56 -17.63 1.22 11.70
N LEU A 57 -16.32 1.51 11.57
CA LEU A 57 -15.30 1.06 12.54
C LEU A 57 -15.59 1.50 13.97
N ALA A 58 -16.14 2.70 14.15
CA ALA A 58 -16.48 3.25 15.46
C ALA A 58 -17.60 2.46 16.17
N ASP A 59 -18.57 1.93 15.40
CA ASP A 59 -19.74 1.24 15.93
C ASP A 59 -19.47 -0.25 16.23
N ARG A 60 -18.31 -0.76 15.81
CA ARG A 60 -17.95 -2.18 15.90
C ARG A 60 -17.06 -2.44 17.11
N THR A 61 -17.65 -2.87 18.21
CA THR A 61 -16.93 -3.17 19.46
C THR A 61 -16.11 -4.46 19.41
N ASP A 62 -16.37 -5.34 18.45
CA ASP A 62 -15.69 -6.62 18.25
C ASP A 62 -14.36 -6.51 17.49
N LEU A 63 -14.08 -5.37 16.86
CA LEU A 63 -12.84 -5.16 16.09
C LEU A 63 -11.64 -4.93 17.02
N GLU A 64 -10.65 -5.82 16.92
CA GLU A 64 -9.36 -5.63 17.58
C GLU A 64 -8.48 -4.65 16.80
N ALA A 65 -8.29 -4.92 15.51
CA ALA A 65 -7.54 -4.07 14.58
C ALA A 65 -8.13 -4.12 13.18
N ALA A 66 -7.94 -3.05 12.41
CA ALA A 66 -8.39 -2.92 11.03
C ALA A 66 -7.26 -2.42 10.12
N LEU A 67 -7.10 -3.03 8.95
CA LEU A 67 -6.27 -2.54 7.85
C LEU A 67 -7.16 -1.75 6.88
N LEU A 68 -6.87 -0.46 6.77
CA LEU A 68 -7.52 0.43 5.81
C LEU A 68 -6.54 0.81 4.70
N ILE A 69 -7.09 0.95 3.49
CA ILE A 69 -6.33 1.37 2.31
C ILE A 69 -7.00 2.53 1.55
N GLY A 70 -6.19 3.29 0.82
CA GLY A 70 -6.63 4.34 -0.09
C GLY A 70 -7.21 5.56 0.62
N ASP A 71 -8.18 6.21 -0.04
CA ASP A 71 -8.81 7.46 0.42
C ASP A 71 -9.43 7.35 1.81
N LYS A 72 -9.87 6.15 2.20
CA LYS A 72 -10.53 5.90 3.50
C LYS A 72 -9.61 6.24 4.67
N VAL A 73 -8.30 6.03 4.51
CA VAL A 73 -7.30 6.33 5.55
C VAL A 73 -7.22 7.82 5.83
N VAL A 74 -7.47 8.67 4.82
CA VAL A 74 -7.38 10.13 4.94
C VAL A 74 -8.74 10.77 5.22
N THR A 75 -9.81 10.20 4.68
CA THR A 75 -11.16 10.79 4.71
C THR A 75 -12.04 10.23 5.83
N ALA A 76 -11.68 9.09 6.40
CA ALA A 76 -12.42 8.39 7.44
C ALA A 76 -11.44 7.75 8.45
N GLU A 77 -10.39 8.49 8.82
CA GLU A 77 -9.44 8.03 9.84
C GLU A 77 -10.21 7.74 11.15
N PRO A 78 -10.05 6.55 11.74
CA PRO A 78 -10.70 6.21 13.00
C PRO A 78 -10.25 7.12 14.15
N ASP A 79 -11.15 7.36 15.11
CA ASP A 79 -10.86 8.14 16.31
C ASP A 79 -9.68 7.55 17.10
N ASP A 80 -8.67 8.37 17.41
CA ASP A 80 -7.47 7.99 18.16
C ASP A 80 -7.80 7.48 19.58
N LEU A 81 -8.91 7.89 20.17
CA LEU A 81 -9.38 7.36 21.45
C LEU A 81 -9.85 5.91 21.34
N LEU A 82 -10.42 5.53 20.18
CA LEU A 82 -10.87 4.18 19.90
C LEU A 82 -9.75 3.30 19.35
N PHE A 83 -8.85 3.86 18.55
CA PHE A 83 -7.73 3.16 17.92
C PHE A 83 -6.39 3.86 18.19
N PRO A 84 -5.89 3.84 19.45
CA PRO A 84 -4.71 4.61 19.86
C PRO A 84 -3.39 4.09 19.27
N TYR A 85 -3.38 2.93 18.63
CA TYR A 85 -2.19 2.34 18.02
C TYR A 85 -2.33 2.28 16.51
N GLN A 86 -1.37 2.87 15.80
CA GLN A 86 -1.39 2.93 14.34
C GLN A 86 -0.05 2.51 13.73
N MET A 87 -0.10 1.96 12.51
CA MET A 87 1.10 1.61 11.75
C MET A 87 0.91 1.87 10.27
N ASP A 88 1.77 2.71 9.68
CA ASP A 88 1.93 2.81 8.22
C ASP A 88 2.75 1.63 7.71
N LEU A 89 2.19 0.85 6.78
CA LEU A 89 2.83 -0.40 6.37
C LEU A 89 4.09 -0.18 5.52
N GLY A 90 4.16 0.89 4.73
CA GLY A 90 5.38 1.17 3.97
C GLY A 90 6.51 1.70 4.83
N GLU A 91 6.17 2.47 5.88
CA GLU A 91 7.15 2.88 6.88
C GLU A 91 7.66 1.66 7.67
N ALA A 92 6.76 0.83 8.18
CA ALA A 92 7.11 -0.37 8.92
C ALA A 92 7.96 -1.36 8.08
N TRP A 93 7.64 -1.51 6.79
CA TRP A 93 8.46 -2.29 5.86
C TRP A 93 9.88 -1.71 5.74
N ARG A 94 10.00 -0.41 5.46
CA ARG A 94 11.32 0.22 5.34
C ARG A 94 12.11 0.09 6.63
N ASP A 95 11.48 0.29 7.78
CA ASP A 95 12.18 0.18 9.06
C ASP A 95 12.65 -1.25 9.33
N LEU A 96 11.95 -2.26 8.80
CA LEU A 96 12.31 -3.67 8.91
C LEU A 96 13.46 -4.07 7.97
N VAL A 97 13.46 -3.61 6.71
CA VAL A 97 14.38 -4.14 5.67
C VAL A 97 15.21 -3.09 4.92
N GLY A 98 14.99 -1.80 5.18
CA GLY A 98 15.72 -0.69 4.56
C GLY A 98 15.37 -0.39 3.09
N LEU A 99 14.36 -1.05 2.53
CA LEU A 99 13.96 -0.92 1.12
C LEU A 99 12.61 -0.18 0.96
N PRO A 100 12.34 0.44 -0.21
CA PRO A 100 11.00 0.94 -0.52
C PRO A 100 10.00 -0.22 -0.59
N PHE A 101 8.70 0.09 -0.73
CA PHE A 101 7.67 -0.91 -1.01
C PHE A 101 6.93 -0.58 -2.32
N VAL A 102 6.55 -1.60 -3.08
CA VAL A 102 5.80 -1.48 -4.35
C VAL A 102 4.40 -2.02 -4.15
N PHE A 103 3.41 -1.12 -4.06
CA PHE A 103 2.01 -1.51 -3.86
C PHE A 103 1.33 -1.98 -5.14
N ALA A 104 1.67 -1.36 -6.27
CA ALA A 104 1.05 -1.64 -7.56
C ALA A 104 2.06 -1.46 -8.69
N THR A 105 1.84 -2.21 -9.77
CA THR A 105 2.56 -2.08 -11.02
C THR A 105 1.64 -2.49 -12.17
N TRP A 106 1.89 -1.98 -13.37
CA TRP A 106 1.20 -2.43 -14.58
C TRP A 106 1.85 -3.72 -15.06
N LEU A 107 1.04 -4.78 -15.22
CA LEU A 107 1.50 -6.09 -15.65
C LEU A 107 0.74 -6.53 -16.90
N ALA A 108 1.43 -7.20 -17.80
CA ALA A 108 0.86 -7.88 -18.95
C ALA A 108 1.45 -9.30 -19.06
N PRO A 109 0.74 -10.24 -19.71
CA PRO A 109 1.32 -11.50 -20.14
C PRO A 109 2.59 -11.28 -20.96
N ALA A 110 3.57 -12.18 -20.86
CA ALA A 110 4.87 -12.02 -21.50
C ALA A 110 4.79 -12.01 -23.04
N GLU A 111 3.79 -12.70 -23.57
CA GLU A 111 3.48 -12.84 -25.00
C GLU A 111 2.55 -11.76 -25.55
N ALA A 112 2.14 -10.79 -24.72
CA ALA A 112 1.24 -9.73 -25.16
C ALA A 112 1.95 -8.75 -26.10
N ASP A 113 1.36 -8.49 -27.27
CA ASP A 113 1.75 -7.36 -28.11
C ASP A 113 1.17 -6.08 -27.53
N LEU A 114 2.01 -5.29 -26.87
CA LEU A 114 1.62 -4.03 -26.25
C LEU A 114 1.72 -2.84 -27.20
N GLY A 115 2.27 -3.02 -28.41
CA GLY A 115 2.62 -1.92 -29.30
C GLY A 115 3.36 -0.81 -28.56
N ASP A 116 2.87 0.43 -28.69
CA ASP A 116 3.45 1.63 -28.06
C ASP A 116 2.86 1.95 -26.68
N LEU A 117 1.98 1.10 -26.13
CA LEU A 117 1.29 1.37 -24.86
C LEU A 117 2.25 1.70 -23.69
N PRO A 118 3.37 0.99 -23.47
CA PRO A 118 4.30 1.33 -22.38
C PRO A 118 4.88 2.74 -22.53
N HIS A 119 5.19 3.17 -23.75
CA HIS A 119 5.70 4.50 -24.02
C HIS A 119 4.61 5.56 -23.79
N ILE A 120 3.40 5.35 -24.32
CA ILE A 120 2.24 6.23 -24.10
C ILE A 120 1.98 6.43 -22.61
N LEU A 121 1.96 5.35 -21.81
CA LEU A 121 1.77 5.45 -20.35
C LEU A 121 2.91 6.21 -19.67
N SER A 122 4.15 6.03 -20.11
CA SER A 122 5.31 6.77 -19.60
C SER A 122 5.18 8.28 -19.87
N GLU A 123 4.83 8.67 -21.11
CA GLU A 123 4.69 10.07 -21.49
C GLU A 123 3.49 10.73 -20.79
N VAL A 124 2.33 10.07 -20.76
CA VAL A 124 1.15 10.56 -20.02
C VAL A 124 1.47 10.78 -18.54
N ARG A 125 2.25 9.89 -17.93
CA ARG A 125 2.71 10.05 -16.55
C ARG A 125 3.61 11.27 -16.39
N LYS A 126 4.60 11.47 -17.27
CA LYS A 126 5.51 12.65 -17.24
C LYS A 126 4.71 13.94 -17.39
N ASP A 127 3.80 13.99 -18.36
CA ASP A 127 2.93 15.13 -18.61
C ASP A 127 2.04 15.43 -17.40
N ASN A 128 1.42 14.40 -16.82
CA ASN A 128 0.60 14.57 -15.62
C ASN A 128 1.41 15.03 -14.41
N PHE A 129 2.65 14.57 -14.27
CA PHE A 129 3.54 15.01 -13.19
C PHE A 129 3.90 16.50 -13.34
N SER A 130 4.09 17.00 -14.57
CA SER A 130 4.33 18.43 -14.82
C SER A 130 3.15 19.33 -14.42
N ARG A 131 1.95 18.75 -14.31
CA ARG A 131 0.69 19.45 -13.98
C ARG A 131 0.09 18.99 -12.65
N ILE A 132 0.89 18.38 -11.77
CA ILE A 132 0.41 17.67 -10.58
C ILE A 132 -0.35 18.59 -9.61
N GLU A 133 0.02 19.87 -9.54
CA GLU A 133 -0.68 20.86 -8.71
C GLU A 133 -2.10 21.16 -9.20
N THR A 134 -2.30 21.21 -10.53
CA THR A 134 -3.61 21.37 -11.15
C THR A 134 -4.46 20.14 -10.91
N LEU A 135 -3.89 18.94 -11.12
CA LEU A 135 -4.59 17.67 -10.89
C LEU A 135 -4.99 17.50 -9.42
N ALA A 136 -4.07 17.74 -8.48
CA ALA A 136 -4.37 17.69 -7.06
C ALA A 136 -5.47 18.72 -6.70
N GLY A 137 -5.40 19.94 -7.25
CA GLY A 137 -6.43 20.96 -7.03
C GLY A 137 -7.82 20.56 -7.55
N GLN A 138 -7.88 19.93 -8.72
CA GLN A 138 -9.13 19.50 -9.35
C GLN A 138 -9.80 18.35 -8.59
N TRP A 139 -9.03 17.31 -8.27
CA TRP A 139 -9.57 16.05 -7.75
C TRP A 139 -9.65 15.98 -6.22
N ALA A 140 -8.89 16.80 -5.48
CA ALA A 140 -8.90 16.73 -4.02
C ALA A 140 -10.31 16.91 -3.42
N LYS A 141 -11.10 17.86 -3.94
CA LYS A 141 -12.47 18.08 -3.44
C LYS A 141 -13.38 16.89 -3.72
N GLU A 142 -13.31 16.32 -4.92
CA GLU A 142 -14.12 15.17 -5.32
C GLU A 142 -13.83 13.94 -4.46
N HIS A 143 -12.56 13.73 -4.13
CA HIS A 143 -12.13 12.65 -3.24
C HIS A 143 -12.20 13.00 -1.75
N ARG A 144 -12.67 14.21 -1.38
CA ARG A 144 -12.74 14.72 0.00
C ARG A 144 -11.38 14.84 0.71
N TRP A 145 -10.29 14.99 -0.04
CA TRP A 145 -8.97 15.25 0.49
C TRP A 145 -8.73 16.74 0.75
N PRO A 146 -7.99 17.12 1.81
CA PRO A 146 -7.37 18.43 1.89
C PRO A 146 -6.42 18.62 0.71
N ARG A 147 -6.52 19.74 -0.01
CA ARG A 147 -5.74 20.00 -1.23
C ARG A 147 -4.24 19.84 -1.02
N GLU A 148 -3.70 20.38 0.07
CA GLU A 148 -2.28 20.30 0.39
C GLU A 148 -1.82 18.86 0.68
N ALA A 149 -2.65 18.07 1.37
CA ALA A 149 -2.39 16.66 1.63
C ALA A 149 -2.39 15.84 0.33
N ALA A 150 -3.35 16.09 -0.57
CA ALA A 150 -3.41 15.43 -1.87
C ALA A 150 -2.18 15.74 -2.73
N LEU A 151 -1.78 17.02 -2.78
CA LEU A 151 -0.58 17.43 -3.51
C LEU A 151 0.68 16.79 -2.93
N SER A 152 0.84 16.82 -1.60
CA SER A 152 1.98 16.20 -0.94
C SER A 152 2.02 14.69 -1.19
N TYR A 153 0.88 14.01 -1.11
CA TYR A 153 0.80 12.58 -1.39
C TYR A 153 1.24 12.24 -2.81
N LEU A 154 0.66 12.92 -3.81
CA LEU A 154 0.93 12.64 -5.22
C LEU A 154 2.35 13.02 -5.66
N ARG A 155 2.91 14.12 -5.14
CA ARG A 155 4.22 14.65 -5.55
C ARG A 155 5.38 14.12 -4.69
N ASP A 156 5.16 14.06 -3.37
CA ASP A 156 6.25 13.91 -2.41
C ASP A 156 6.30 12.51 -1.79
N LEU A 157 5.19 11.78 -1.75
CA LEU A 157 5.14 10.42 -1.17
C LEU A 157 5.19 9.34 -2.25
N LEU A 158 4.37 9.45 -3.28
CA LEU A 158 4.36 8.47 -4.37
C LEU A 158 5.64 8.51 -5.20
N VAL A 159 6.08 7.33 -5.62
CA VAL A 159 7.18 7.12 -6.55
C VAL A 159 6.65 6.20 -7.64
N PHE A 160 6.61 6.71 -8.87
CA PHE A 160 6.04 5.98 -10.01
C PHE A 160 7.08 5.22 -10.83
N ASP A 161 8.37 5.50 -10.62
CA ASP A 161 9.46 4.83 -11.32
C ASP A 161 9.83 3.51 -10.64
N LEU A 162 9.94 2.46 -11.45
CA LEU A 162 10.34 1.13 -11.02
C LEU A 162 11.83 0.91 -11.31
N GLY A 163 12.68 1.33 -10.36
CA GLY A 163 14.13 1.20 -10.45
C GLY A 163 14.71 0.00 -9.70
N PRO A 164 16.05 -0.12 -9.67
CA PRO A 164 16.73 -1.22 -8.98
C PRO A 164 16.32 -1.42 -7.51
N PRO A 165 16.16 -0.37 -6.67
CA PRO A 165 15.70 -0.53 -5.28
C PRO A 165 14.28 -1.10 -5.18
N GLN A 166 13.37 -0.68 -6.06
CA GLN A 166 11.99 -1.16 -6.09
C GLN A 166 11.92 -2.64 -6.51
N LEU A 167 12.73 -3.03 -7.49
CA LEU A 167 12.81 -4.43 -7.91
C LEU A 167 13.43 -5.32 -6.84
N ALA A 168 14.43 -4.83 -6.10
CA ALA A 168 14.98 -5.53 -4.95
C ALA A 168 13.91 -5.72 -3.86
N ALA A 169 13.12 -4.67 -3.59
CA ALA A 169 12.01 -4.74 -2.64
C ALA A 169 10.94 -5.77 -3.06
N MET A 170 10.53 -5.77 -4.34
CA MET A 170 9.57 -6.74 -4.86
C MET A 170 10.05 -8.19 -4.71
N ARG A 171 11.32 -8.46 -5.05
CA ARG A 171 11.92 -9.80 -4.89
C ARG A 171 11.95 -10.24 -3.43
N LEU A 172 12.33 -9.33 -2.52
CA LEU A 172 12.35 -9.63 -1.10
C LEU A 172 10.93 -9.90 -0.58
N PHE A 173 9.97 -9.05 -0.92
CA PHE A 173 8.58 -9.22 -0.52
C PHE A 173 7.99 -10.54 -1.03
N TRP A 174 8.22 -10.91 -2.29
CA TRP A 174 7.76 -12.20 -2.81
C TRP A 174 8.40 -13.38 -2.10
N LYS A 175 9.69 -13.30 -1.78
CA LYS A 175 10.37 -14.34 -1.00
C LYS A 175 9.71 -14.51 0.38
N GLU A 176 9.49 -13.41 1.09
CA GLU A 176 8.84 -13.43 2.41
C GLU A 176 7.40 -13.97 2.32
N CYS A 177 6.63 -13.58 1.30
CA CYS A 177 5.31 -14.14 1.05
C CYS A 177 5.33 -15.66 0.76
N ALA A 178 6.31 -16.14 -0.02
CA ALA A 178 6.45 -17.57 -0.32
C ALA A 178 6.86 -18.37 0.93
N GLU A 179 7.74 -17.84 1.77
CA GLU A 179 8.13 -18.46 3.06
C GLU A 179 6.94 -18.59 4.02
N LEU A 180 5.97 -17.68 3.92
CA LEU A 180 4.70 -17.73 4.66
C LEU A 180 3.59 -18.53 3.96
N GLY A 181 3.84 -19.09 2.78
CA GLY A 181 2.84 -19.83 2.00
C GLY A 181 1.68 -18.96 1.48
N LEU A 182 1.87 -17.64 1.38
CA LEU A 182 0.87 -16.70 0.85
C LEU A 182 0.81 -16.73 -0.69
N ILE A 183 1.88 -17.22 -1.33
CA ILE A 183 1.98 -17.45 -2.77
C ILE A 183 2.75 -18.76 -3.01
N ASP A 184 2.50 -19.39 -4.15
CA ASP A 184 3.16 -20.66 -4.51
C ASP A 184 4.66 -20.52 -4.82
N GLY A 185 5.09 -19.31 -5.21
CA GLY A 185 6.49 -19.03 -5.53
C GLY A 185 6.71 -17.75 -6.32
N LEU A 186 7.99 -17.43 -6.54
CA LEU A 186 8.38 -16.24 -7.30
C LEU A 186 8.14 -16.45 -8.80
N LYS A 187 7.50 -15.47 -9.45
CA LYS A 187 7.41 -15.41 -10.91
C LYS A 187 8.50 -14.50 -11.47
N LYS A 188 9.07 -14.88 -12.62
CA LYS A 188 9.99 -14.02 -13.36
C LYS A 188 9.18 -12.85 -13.94
N VAL A 189 9.67 -11.63 -13.75
CA VAL A 189 9.09 -10.42 -14.32
C VAL A 189 10.17 -9.70 -15.11
N GLU A 190 9.78 -9.21 -16.28
CA GLU A 190 10.60 -8.36 -17.15
C GLU A 190 10.02 -6.95 -17.15
N ILE A 191 10.90 -5.94 -17.21
CA ILE A 191 10.49 -4.54 -17.23
C ILE A 191 10.57 -4.04 -18.65
N LEU A 192 9.43 -3.63 -19.17
CA LEU A 192 9.34 -2.98 -20.46
C LEU A 192 9.52 -1.46 -20.29
N GLY A 193 10.37 -0.86 -21.12
CA GLY A 193 10.53 0.59 -21.16
C GLY A 193 11.43 1.21 -20.08
N SER A 194 12.36 0.47 -19.48
CA SER A 194 13.44 1.07 -18.67
C SER A 194 14.52 1.69 -19.56
N GLY A 195 14.13 2.75 -20.27
CA GLY A 195 15.09 3.68 -20.85
C GLY A 195 15.82 4.40 -19.72
N VAL A 196 17.12 4.16 -19.62
CA VAL A 196 18.06 5.25 -19.32
C VAL A 196 17.93 6.29 -20.43
#